data_AF-A0A2I0ND91-F1
#
_entry.id   AF-A0A2I0ND91-F1
#
_cell.length_a   1.000
_cell.length_b   1.000
_cell.length_c   1.000
_cell.angle_alpha   90.00
_cell.angle_beta   90.00
_cell.angle_gamma   90.00
#
_symmetry.space_group_name_H-M   'P 1'
#
loop_
_entity.id
_entity.type
_entity.pdbx_description
1 polymer ?
#
loop_
_entity_poly.entity_id
_entity_poly.type
_entity_poly.pdbx_seq_one_letter_code
_entity_poly.pdbx_strand_id
1 'polypeptide(L)'
;MAKEITAQDFERLVLKGTKPVMVDFYSTECPPCEALAPKFEFFHELYQGEIEFYKIFRQGNKEFSTQLGVSSSPTLLFFEGGKEVAPRLSGAVKKSQIKEVITKTFGLTDKTLGIKRQELSYELVIIGGGPAGLTAGLYAGQAKLKTLILDQGNPGGQVNLTHLVANYPGTGGELNGFMLMHHMSEQVRATSTEIMSAVEITALDLKTKVI
;
A
#
# COMPACT_ATOMS: atom_id res chain seq x y z
N MET A 1 -0.24 5.76 16.49
CA MET A 1 -0.41 6.71 15.38
C MET A 1 0.84 7.54 15.24
N ALA A 2 1.49 7.37 14.09
CA ALA A 2 2.67 8.14 13.73
C ALA A 2 2.34 9.64 13.66
N LYS A 3 3.31 10.46 14.07
CA LYS A 3 3.12 11.90 14.16
C LYS A 3 3.15 12.54 12.78
N GLU A 4 2.17 13.37 12.46
CA GLU A 4 2.22 14.24 11.29
C GLU A 4 3.16 15.42 11.55
N ILE A 5 4.03 15.72 10.58
CA ILE A 5 5.02 16.80 10.64
C ILE A 5 4.96 17.65 9.37
N THR A 6 5.51 18.86 9.45
CA THR A 6 5.59 19.79 8.31
C THR A 6 7.01 19.91 7.77
N ALA A 7 7.16 20.62 6.65
CA ALA A 7 8.48 20.99 6.13
C ALA A 7 9.37 21.69 7.17
N GLN A 8 8.80 22.48 8.08
CA GLN A 8 9.55 23.21 9.12
C GLN A 8 10.14 22.27 10.19
N ASP A 9 9.49 21.14 10.43
CA ASP A 9 9.94 20.15 11.41
C ASP A 9 11.02 19.22 10.85
N PHE A 10 11.09 19.08 9.53
CA PHE A 10 11.84 18.03 8.86
C PHE A 10 13.34 18.07 9.20
N GLU A 11 13.96 19.24 9.16
CA GLU A 11 15.39 19.36 9.47
C GLU A 11 15.69 18.90 10.90
N ARG A 12 14.85 19.31 11.86
CA ARG A 12 15.05 18.99 13.28
C ARG A 12 14.74 17.54 13.61
N LEU A 13 13.65 17.00 13.08
CA LEU A 13 13.15 15.67 13.44
C LEU A 13 13.73 14.54 12.58
N VAL A 14 14.00 14.81 11.31
CA VAL A 14 14.44 13.80 10.33
C VAL A 14 15.95 13.91 10.08
N LEU A 15 16.46 15.10 9.78
CA LEU A 15 17.87 15.26 9.40
C LEU A 15 18.83 15.33 10.59
N LYS A 16 18.41 15.97 11.68
CA LYS A 16 19.19 16.09 12.93
C LYS A 16 18.79 15.07 14.00
N GLY A 17 17.87 14.17 13.67
CA GLY A 17 17.47 13.07 14.55
C GLY A 17 18.62 12.09 14.81
N THR A 18 18.62 11.45 15.99
CA THR A 18 19.65 10.48 16.38
C THR A 18 19.28 9.03 16.06
N LYS A 19 18.00 8.76 15.79
CA LYS A 19 17.49 7.43 15.45
C LYS A 19 17.21 7.33 13.95
N PRO A 20 17.12 6.10 13.40
CA PRO A 20 16.52 5.88 12.10
C PRO A 20 15.12 6.47 12.02
N VAL A 21 14.77 7.02 10.86
CA VAL A 21 13.50 7.69 10.62
C VAL A 21 12.87 7.16 9.34
N MET A 22 11.58 6.83 9.41
CA MET A 22 10.76 6.55 8.23
C MET A 22 9.70 7.63 8.07
N VAL A 23 9.57 8.18 6.87
CA VAL A 23 8.64 9.26 6.55
C VAL A 23 7.67 8.83 5.45
N ASP A 24 6.38 8.82 5.75
CA ASP A 24 5.29 8.58 4.80
C ASP A 24 4.75 9.89 4.21
N PHE A 25 5.02 10.10 2.93
CA PHE A 25 4.42 11.17 2.15
C PHE A 25 3.09 10.71 1.58
N TYR A 26 2.00 11.08 2.24
CA TYR A 26 0.66 10.57 1.96
C TYR A 26 -0.28 11.63 1.36
N SER A 27 -1.45 11.16 0.94
CA SER A 27 -2.62 11.95 0.50
C SER A 27 -3.88 11.39 1.16
N THR A 28 -4.90 12.22 1.38
CA THR A 28 -6.19 11.82 1.93
C THR A 28 -7.10 11.15 0.88
N GLU A 29 -6.90 11.46 -0.40
CA GLU A 29 -7.69 10.92 -1.52
C GLU A 29 -6.80 10.00 -2.36
N CYS A 30 -6.45 8.84 -1.82
CA CYS A 30 -5.55 7.90 -2.50
C CYS A 30 -5.73 6.48 -1.96
N PRO A 31 -6.40 5.57 -2.69
CA PRO A 31 -6.61 4.19 -2.22
C PRO A 31 -5.30 3.45 -1.88
N PRO A 32 -4.17 3.64 -2.61
CA PRO A 32 -2.88 3.11 -2.19
C PRO A 32 -2.38 3.65 -0.84
N CYS A 33 -2.66 4.91 -0.49
CA CYS A 33 -2.32 5.46 0.84
C CYS A 33 -3.13 4.79 1.95
N GLU A 34 -4.43 4.55 1.73
CA GLU A 34 -5.28 3.81 2.67
C GLU A 34 -4.77 2.39 2.90
N ALA A 35 -4.28 1.72 1.85
CA ALA A 35 -3.69 0.39 1.96
C ALA A 35 -2.34 0.37 2.69
N LEU A 36 -1.54 1.44 2.60
CA LEU A 36 -0.26 1.57 3.30
C LEU A 36 -0.45 1.90 4.79
N ALA A 37 -1.40 2.78 5.13
CA ALA A 37 -1.62 3.27 6.49
C ALA A 37 -1.58 2.18 7.59
N PRO A 38 -2.34 1.06 7.51
CA PRO A 38 -2.29 0.02 8.54
C PRO A 38 -0.95 -0.72 8.59
N LYS A 39 -0.22 -0.81 7.47
CA LYS A 39 1.13 -1.41 7.45
C LYS A 39 2.13 -0.49 8.14
N PHE A 40 2.03 0.81 7.88
CA PHE A 40 2.89 1.82 8.49
C PHE A 40 2.69 1.87 10.02
N GLU A 41 1.44 1.88 10.48
CA GLU A 41 1.12 1.82 11.92
C GLU A 41 1.57 0.51 12.56
N PHE A 42 1.41 -0.63 11.88
CA PHE A 42 1.92 -1.92 12.37
C PHE A 42 3.43 -1.89 12.65
N PHE A 43 4.24 -1.31 11.75
CA PHE A 43 5.67 -1.17 11.99
C PHE A 43 5.98 -0.09 13.04
N HIS A 44 5.20 0.99 13.08
CA HIS A 44 5.33 2.01 14.11
C HIS A 44 5.21 1.42 15.51
N GLU A 45 4.19 0.58 15.74
CA GLU A 45 3.97 -0.09 17.02
C GLU A 45 5.09 -1.08 17.37
N LEU A 46 5.54 -1.89 16.41
CA LEU A 46 6.57 -2.91 16.66
C LEU A 46 7.95 -2.31 16.99
N TYR A 47 8.28 -1.17 16.41
CA TYR A 47 9.60 -0.54 16.51
C TYR A 47 9.58 0.77 17.31
N GLN A 48 8.57 0.96 18.17
CA GLN A 48 8.53 2.10 19.09
C GLN A 48 9.83 2.19 19.88
N GLY A 49 10.40 3.40 19.92
CA GLY A 49 11.65 3.67 20.62
C GLY A 49 12.92 3.41 19.79
N GLU A 50 12.86 2.58 18.75
CA GLU A 50 14.02 2.26 17.88
C GLU A 50 14.01 3.05 16.57
N ILE A 51 12.83 3.26 15.98
CA ILE A 51 12.64 4.04 14.75
C ILE A 51 11.62 5.14 15.02
N GLU A 52 11.87 6.34 14.50
CA GLU A 52 10.89 7.42 14.49
C GLU A 52 10.04 7.35 13.21
N PHE A 53 8.72 7.44 13.36
CA PHE A 53 7.78 7.36 12.26
C PHE A 53 7.06 8.69 12.11
N TYR A 54 7.15 9.28 10.93
CA TYR A 54 6.48 10.54 10.63
C TYR A 54 5.65 10.45 9.37
N LYS A 55 4.63 11.29 9.30
CA LYS A 55 3.79 11.47 8.10
C LYS A 55 3.86 12.91 7.63
N ILE A 56 3.88 13.12 6.33
CA ILE A 56 3.82 14.44 5.70
C ILE A 56 2.67 14.44 4.69
N PHE A 57 1.69 15.31 4.94
CA PHE A 57 0.61 15.53 3.97
C PHE A 57 1.15 16.30 2.77
N ARG A 58 1.22 15.64 1.61
CA ARG A 58 1.89 16.19 0.42
C ARG A 58 1.21 17.45 -0.10
N GLN A 59 -0.12 17.51 -0.11
CA GLN A 59 -0.85 18.67 -0.64
C GLN A 59 -0.63 19.92 0.21
N GLY A 60 -0.46 19.77 1.52
CA GLY A 60 -0.10 20.87 2.42
C GLY A 60 1.39 21.25 2.40
N ASN A 61 2.24 20.43 1.78
CA ASN A 61 3.71 20.61 1.72
C ASN A 61 4.23 20.41 0.29
N LYS A 62 3.56 20.97 -0.72
CA LYS A 62 3.76 20.63 -2.14
C LYS A 62 5.16 21.01 -2.64
N GLU A 63 5.59 22.24 -2.39
CA GLU A 63 6.90 22.75 -2.80
C GLU A 63 8.00 21.90 -2.16
N PHE A 64 7.89 21.67 -0.86
CA PHE A 64 8.84 20.85 -0.09
C PHE A 64 8.90 19.41 -0.59
N SER A 65 7.75 18.78 -0.82
CA SER A 65 7.68 17.42 -1.38
C SER A 65 8.36 17.34 -2.74
N THR A 66 8.16 18.36 -3.59
CA THR A 66 8.77 18.45 -4.91
C THR A 66 10.28 18.65 -4.83
N GLN A 67 10.76 19.50 -3.91
CA GLN A 67 12.20 19.70 -3.67
C GLN A 67 12.90 18.43 -3.21
N LEU A 68 12.23 17.60 -2.39
CA LEU A 68 12.72 16.28 -2.01
C LEU A 68 12.58 15.24 -3.14
N GLY A 69 12.01 15.58 -4.29
CA GLY A 69 11.80 14.66 -5.42
C GLY A 69 10.66 13.67 -5.21
N VAL A 70 9.71 13.96 -4.31
CA VAL A 70 8.52 13.13 -4.08
C VAL A 70 7.39 13.60 -4.99
N SER A 71 7.12 12.85 -6.06
CA SER A 71 6.12 13.19 -7.09
C SER A 71 4.77 12.49 -6.92
N SER A 72 4.70 11.36 -6.22
CA SER A 72 3.47 10.57 -6.02
C SER A 72 3.25 10.19 -4.55
N SER A 73 2.01 9.79 -4.24
CA SER A 73 1.62 9.26 -2.93
C SER A 73 1.09 7.83 -3.07
N PRO A 74 1.29 6.96 -2.06
CA PRO A 74 2.22 7.16 -0.96
C PRO A 74 3.66 7.00 -1.45
N THR A 75 4.59 7.68 -0.78
CA THR A 75 6.04 7.43 -0.93
C THR A 75 6.69 7.40 0.45
N LEU A 76 7.39 6.30 0.76
CA LEU A 76 8.20 6.14 1.96
C LEU A 76 9.65 6.53 1.68
N LEU A 77 10.20 7.39 2.52
CA LEU A 77 11.62 7.71 2.59
C LEU A 77 12.20 7.20 3.91
N PHE A 78 13.48 6.86 3.88
CA PHE A 78 14.19 6.23 5.01
C PHE A 78 15.48 7.00 5.28
N PHE A 79 15.63 7.50 6.50
CA PHE A 79 16.76 8.31 6.91
C PHE A 79 17.51 7.70 8.08
N GLU A 80 18.84 7.83 8.07
CA GLU A 80 19.71 7.52 9.19
C GLU A 80 20.92 8.47 9.15
N GLY A 81 21.31 9.04 10.30
CA GLY A 81 22.39 10.02 10.38
C GLY A 81 22.18 11.24 9.47
N GLY A 82 20.93 11.63 9.25
CA GLY A 82 20.54 12.74 8.39
C GLY A 82 20.66 12.53 6.89
N LYS A 83 20.87 11.29 6.43
CA LYS A 83 20.98 10.93 5.02
C LYS A 83 19.86 9.97 4.63
N GLU A 84 19.39 10.05 3.39
CA GLU A 84 18.51 9.03 2.83
C GLU A 84 19.33 7.77 2.56
N VAL A 85 18.97 6.63 3.17
CA VAL A 85 19.82 5.43 3.23
C VAL A 85 19.25 4.20 2.50
N ALA A 86 18.00 4.26 2.04
CA ALA A 86 17.35 3.15 1.34
C ALA A 86 16.62 3.62 0.09
N PRO A 87 16.36 2.72 -0.89
CA PRO A 87 15.48 3.03 -2.00
C PRO A 87 14.08 3.47 -1.53
N ARG A 88 13.53 4.49 -2.19
CA ARG A 88 12.16 4.94 -1.93
C ARG A 88 11.17 3.85 -2.31
N LEU A 89 10.17 3.64 -1.45
CA LEU A 89 9.05 2.74 -1.75
C LEU A 89 7.81 3.57 -2.07
N SER A 90 7.23 3.40 -3.25
CA SER A 90 6.06 4.16 -3.68
C SER A 90 4.95 3.27 -4.23
N GLY A 91 3.72 3.78 -4.21
CA GLY A 91 2.54 3.07 -4.71
C GLY A 91 2.17 1.86 -3.85
N ALA A 92 2.21 0.67 -4.44
CA ALA A 92 1.76 -0.57 -3.82
C ALA A 92 2.82 -1.18 -2.88
N VAL A 93 3.07 -0.53 -1.74
CA VAL A 93 4.13 -0.94 -0.80
C VAL A 93 3.71 -2.15 0.05
N LYS A 94 4.53 -3.21 0.01
CA LYS A 94 4.35 -4.46 0.77
C LYS A 94 5.00 -4.39 2.15
N LYS A 95 4.48 -5.16 3.10
CA LYS A 95 5.10 -5.32 4.44
C LYS A 95 6.52 -5.89 4.35
N SER A 96 6.77 -6.83 3.44
CA SER A 96 8.10 -7.44 3.24
C SER A 96 9.14 -6.42 2.82
N GLN A 97 8.79 -5.43 2.00
CA GLN A 97 9.71 -4.37 1.58
C GLN A 97 10.09 -3.45 2.76
N ILE A 98 9.11 -3.02 3.57
CA ILE A 98 9.39 -2.20 4.77
C ILE A 98 10.27 -2.98 5.75
N LYS A 99 9.93 -4.26 5.99
CA LYS A 99 10.71 -5.16 6.83
C LYS A 99 12.15 -5.32 6.34
N GLU A 100 12.35 -5.45 5.03
CA GLU A 100 13.67 -5.57 4.43
C GLU A 100 14.53 -4.33 4.70
N VAL A 101 13.97 -3.12 4.56
CA VAL A 101 14.69 -1.89 4.90
C VAL A 101 15.05 -1.85 6.39
N ILE A 102 14.10 -2.18 7.27
CA ILE A 102 14.34 -2.19 8.73
C ILE A 102 15.48 -3.16 9.10
N THR A 103 15.47 -4.36 8.53
CA THR A 103 16.41 -5.43 8.90
C THR A 103 17.75 -5.32 8.21
N LYS A 104 17.79 -4.95 6.93
CA LYS A 104 19.01 -4.89 6.13
C LYS A 104 19.67 -3.51 6.13
N THR A 105 18.89 -2.43 6.17
CA THR A 105 19.42 -1.06 6.12
C THR A 105 19.62 -0.49 7.52
N PHE A 106 18.58 -0.48 8.36
CA PHE A 106 18.71 0.00 9.75
C PHE A 106 19.37 -1.03 10.68
N GLY A 107 19.58 -2.27 10.21
CA GLY A 107 20.26 -3.31 10.99
C GLY A 107 19.51 -3.78 12.23
N LEU A 108 18.19 -3.54 12.30
CA LEU A 108 17.37 -3.90 13.45
C LEU A 108 16.89 -5.36 13.36
N THR A 109 16.61 -5.96 14.51
CA THR A 109 16.13 -7.36 14.56
C THR A 109 14.74 -7.48 13.96
N ASP A 110 14.46 -8.57 13.24
CA ASP A 110 13.13 -8.83 12.66
C ASP A 110 12.10 -9.17 13.74
N LYS A 111 11.39 -8.14 14.23
CA LYS A 111 10.30 -8.29 15.20
C LYS A 111 9.00 -8.83 14.59
N THR A 112 8.96 -9.07 13.28
CA THR A 112 7.79 -9.69 12.65
C THR A 112 7.77 -11.21 12.83
N LEU A 113 8.89 -11.80 13.22
CA LEU A 113 9.00 -13.21 13.54
C LEU A 113 8.18 -13.56 14.77
N GLY A 114 7.42 -14.66 14.68
CA GLY A 114 6.60 -15.16 15.79
C GLY A 114 5.29 -14.40 16.04
N ILE A 115 4.98 -13.35 15.25
CA ILE A 115 3.66 -12.73 15.30
C ILE A 115 2.63 -13.77 14.87
N LYS A 116 1.66 -14.02 15.75
CA LYS A 116 0.55 -14.93 15.49
C LYS A 116 -0.22 -14.43 14.28
N ARG A 117 -0.27 -15.24 13.23
CA ARG A 117 -1.06 -14.94 12.03
C ARG A 117 -2.53 -14.93 12.42
N GLN A 118 -3.25 -13.92 11.94
CA GLN A 118 -4.70 -13.88 12.07
C GLN A 118 -5.29 -14.82 11.02
N GLU A 119 -6.07 -15.80 11.47
CA GLU A 119 -6.86 -16.64 10.57
C GLU A 119 -8.14 -15.91 10.20
N LEU A 120 -8.36 -15.75 8.90
CA LEU A 120 -9.57 -15.14 8.36
C LEU A 120 -10.28 -16.16 7.47
N SER A 121 -11.57 -16.35 7.70
CA SER A 121 -12.40 -17.23 6.87
C SER A 121 -13.24 -16.41 5.90
N TYR A 122 -13.19 -16.79 4.63
CA TYR A 122 -13.99 -16.24 3.54
C TYR A 122 -14.67 -17.39 2.79
N GLU A 123 -15.83 -17.13 2.19
CA GLU A 123 -16.53 -18.10 1.35
C GLU A 123 -15.86 -18.24 -0.01
N LEU A 124 -15.25 -17.16 -0.49
CA LEU A 124 -14.48 -17.11 -1.72
C LEU A 124 -13.25 -16.22 -1.53
N VAL A 125 -12.08 -16.73 -1.92
CA VAL A 125 -10.87 -15.93 -2.06
C VAL A 125 -10.44 -15.94 -3.52
N ILE A 126 -10.22 -14.75 -4.07
CA ILE A 126 -9.79 -14.50 -5.45
C ILE A 126 -8.35 -14.02 -5.38
N ILE A 127 -7.45 -14.74 -6.07
CA ILE A 127 -6.04 -14.38 -6.16
C ILE A 127 -5.81 -13.61 -7.47
N GLY A 128 -5.49 -12.33 -7.33
CA GLY A 128 -5.31 -11.38 -8.42
C GLY A 128 -6.48 -10.39 -8.54
N GLY A 129 -6.17 -9.10 -8.44
CA GLY A 129 -7.10 -7.98 -8.55
C GLY A 129 -7.07 -7.28 -9.90
N GLY A 130 -6.75 -7.99 -10.99
CA GLY A 130 -6.91 -7.50 -12.36
C GLY A 130 -8.37 -7.52 -12.84
N PRO A 131 -8.63 -7.24 -14.13
CA PRO A 131 -9.99 -7.23 -14.68
C PRO A 131 -10.79 -8.51 -14.37
N ALA A 132 -10.16 -9.68 -14.48
CA ALA A 132 -10.79 -10.97 -14.20
C ALA A 132 -11.20 -11.10 -12.73
N GLY A 133 -10.30 -10.79 -11.80
CA GLY A 133 -10.57 -10.89 -10.38
C GLY A 133 -11.56 -9.85 -9.88
N LEU A 134 -11.45 -8.61 -10.36
CA LEU A 134 -12.42 -7.55 -10.08
C LEU A 134 -13.81 -7.93 -10.58
N THR A 135 -13.92 -8.50 -11.78
CA THR A 135 -15.21 -8.98 -12.31
C THR A 135 -15.76 -10.11 -11.45
N ALA A 136 -14.96 -11.12 -11.13
CA ALA A 136 -15.39 -12.22 -10.28
C ALA A 136 -15.85 -11.75 -8.89
N GLY A 137 -15.10 -10.83 -8.28
CA GLY A 137 -15.42 -10.27 -6.98
C GLY A 137 -16.65 -9.37 -6.99
N LEU A 138 -16.91 -8.63 -8.07
CA LEU A 138 -18.12 -7.84 -8.23
C LEU A 138 -19.37 -8.74 -8.16
N TYR A 139 -19.38 -9.81 -8.96
CA TYR A 139 -20.52 -10.73 -9.00
C TYR A 139 -20.66 -11.56 -7.71
N ALA A 140 -19.56 -12.02 -7.12
CA ALA A 140 -19.58 -12.71 -5.84
C ALA A 140 -20.13 -11.81 -4.71
N GLY A 141 -19.72 -10.54 -4.70
CA GLY A 141 -20.19 -9.56 -3.73
C GLY A 141 -21.67 -9.19 -3.91
N GLN A 142 -22.17 -9.15 -5.16
CA GLN A 142 -23.60 -9.00 -5.46
C GLN A 142 -24.41 -10.22 -5.00
N ALA A 143 -23.83 -11.42 -5.09
CA ALA A 143 -24.39 -12.64 -4.53
C ALA A 143 -24.27 -12.72 -3.00
N LYS A 144 -23.76 -11.66 -2.34
CA LYS A 144 -23.61 -11.53 -0.88
C LYS A 144 -22.65 -12.55 -0.25
N LEU A 145 -21.75 -13.14 -1.03
CA LEU A 145 -20.69 -14.00 -0.50
C LEU A 145 -19.65 -13.14 0.21
N LYS A 146 -19.21 -13.59 1.40
CA LYS A 146 -18.04 -13.03 2.09
C LYS A 146 -16.79 -13.31 1.26
N THR A 147 -16.42 -12.36 0.43
CA THR A 147 -15.42 -12.52 -0.63
C THR A 147 -14.20 -11.63 -0.37
N LEU A 148 -13.00 -12.17 -0.60
CA LEU A 148 -11.74 -11.43 -0.54
C LEU A 148 -11.02 -11.50 -1.89
N ILE A 149 -10.62 -10.35 -2.43
CA ILE A 149 -9.64 -10.26 -3.52
C ILE A 149 -8.27 -9.92 -2.93
N LEU A 150 -7.26 -10.73 -3.23
CA LEU A 150 -5.86 -10.51 -2.88
C LEU A 150 -5.09 -10.03 -4.11
N ASP A 151 -4.35 -8.92 -4.02
CA ASP A 151 -3.44 -8.49 -5.09
C ASP A 151 -2.05 -8.10 -4.56
N GLN A 152 -1.02 -8.46 -5.32
CA GLN A 152 0.37 -8.17 -4.97
C GLN A 152 0.78 -6.71 -5.17
N GLY A 153 0.04 -5.98 -5.98
CA GLY A 153 0.23 -4.56 -6.28
C GLY A 153 -1.05 -3.79 -6.01
N ASN A 154 -1.29 -2.76 -6.83
CA ASN A 154 -2.57 -2.05 -6.86
C ASN A 154 -3.56 -2.83 -7.74
N PRO A 155 -4.87 -2.82 -7.39
CA PRO A 155 -5.90 -3.40 -8.24
C PRO A 155 -5.88 -2.81 -9.65
N GLY A 156 -6.20 -3.65 -10.63
CA GLY A 156 -6.28 -3.30 -12.05
C GLY A 156 -5.33 -4.10 -12.95
N GLY A 157 -4.35 -4.80 -12.38
CA GLY A 157 -3.44 -5.66 -13.14
C GLY A 157 -2.76 -4.91 -14.30
N GLN A 158 -2.64 -5.58 -15.45
CA GLN A 158 -1.97 -5.01 -16.63
C GLN A 158 -2.69 -3.81 -17.24
N VAL A 159 -4.03 -3.78 -17.16
CA VAL A 159 -4.83 -2.68 -17.72
C VAL A 159 -4.55 -1.37 -16.99
N ASN A 160 -4.19 -1.44 -15.70
CA ASN A 160 -3.84 -0.25 -14.91
C ASN A 160 -2.65 0.53 -15.49
N LEU A 161 -1.76 -0.13 -16.22
CA LEU A 161 -0.58 0.48 -16.86
C LEU A 161 -0.85 0.93 -18.30
N THR A 162 -2.05 0.64 -18.83
CA THR A 162 -2.41 0.95 -20.20
C THR A 162 -2.82 2.41 -20.31
N HIS A 163 -2.14 3.18 -21.17
CA HIS A 163 -2.44 4.60 -21.36
C HIS A 163 -3.88 4.82 -21.82
N LEU A 164 -4.35 4.03 -22.79
CA LEU A 164 -5.67 4.16 -23.39
C LEU A 164 -6.24 2.80 -23.78
N VAL A 165 -7.50 2.56 -23.42
CA VAL A 165 -8.26 1.34 -23.71
C VAL A 165 -9.48 1.74 -24.54
N ALA A 166 -9.51 1.32 -25.80
CA ALA A 166 -10.55 1.69 -26.77
C ALA A 166 -11.60 0.59 -27.04
N ASN A 167 -11.36 -0.61 -26.54
CA ASN A 167 -12.09 -1.82 -26.92
C ASN A 167 -12.73 -2.55 -25.74
N TYR A 168 -12.93 -1.87 -24.61
CA TYR A 168 -13.61 -2.46 -23.46
C TYR A 168 -15.12 -2.21 -23.57
N PRO A 169 -15.96 -3.25 -23.68
CA PRO A 169 -17.40 -3.06 -23.86
C PRO A 169 -18.04 -2.24 -22.73
N GLY A 170 -18.99 -1.38 -23.09
CA GLY A 170 -19.76 -0.58 -22.13
C GLY A 170 -19.09 0.72 -21.65
N THR A 171 -17.86 1.02 -22.04
CA THR A 171 -17.20 2.29 -21.70
C THR A 171 -17.69 3.48 -22.52
N GLY A 172 -18.37 3.23 -23.65
CA GLY A 172 -18.86 4.27 -24.56
C GLY A 172 -17.77 4.99 -25.35
N GLY A 173 -16.52 4.53 -25.28
CA GLY A 173 -15.37 5.14 -25.95
C GLY A 173 -14.04 4.76 -25.31
N GLU A 174 -13.00 5.52 -25.67
CA GLU A 174 -11.66 5.34 -25.14
C GLU A 174 -11.56 5.85 -23.70
N LEU A 175 -10.98 5.04 -22.81
CA LEU A 175 -10.74 5.42 -21.42
C LEU A 175 -9.31 5.11 -21.04
N ASN A 176 -8.72 5.94 -20.18
CA ASN A 176 -7.44 5.63 -19.59
C ASN A 176 -7.54 4.33 -18.76
N GLY A 177 -6.55 3.44 -18.88
CA GLY A 177 -6.60 2.11 -18.27
C GLY A 177 -6.63 2.15 -16.74
N PHE A 178 -5.93 3.11 -16.12
CA PHE A 178 -6.04 3.35 -14.68
C PHE A 178 -7.46 3.75 -14.28
N MET A 179 -8.07 4.70 -15.01
CA MET A 179 -9.46 5.13 -14.71
C MET A 179 -10.46 3.98 -14.88
N LEU A 180 -10.30 3.15 -15.92
CA LEU A 180 -11.12 1.97 -16.12
C LEU A 180 -11.05 1.01 -14.92
N MET A 181 -9.84 0.67 -14.50
CA MET A 181 -9.63 -0.25 -13.37
C MET A 181 -10.02 0.35 -12.03
N HIS A 182 -9.85 1.67 -11.86
CA HIS A 182 -10.33 2.40 -10.70
C HIS A 182 -11.86 2.29 -10.60
N HIS A 183 -12.60 2.60 -11.67
CA HIS A 183 -14.05 2.46 -11.69
C HIS A 183 -14.52 1.04 -11.38
N MET A 184 -13.88 0.02 -11.97
CA MET A 184 -14.19 -1.39 -11.65
C MET A 184 -13.91 -1.72 -10.19
N SER A 185 -12.83 -1.20 -9.61
CA SER A 185 -12.50 -1.41 -8.20
C SER A 185 -13.54 -0.75 -7.28
N GLU A 186 -13.99 0.46 -7.61
CA GLU A 186 -15.04 1.15 -6.84
C GLU A 186 -16.38 0.40 -6.91
N GLN A 187 -16.73 -0.17 -8.06
CA GLN A 187 -17.90 -1.04 -8.18
C GLN A 187 -17.80 -2.26 -7.26
N VAL A 188 -16.64 -2.90 -7.17
CA VAL A 188 -16.41 -4.01 -6.24
C VAL A 188 -16.55 -3.54 -4.79
N ARG A 189 -15.95 -2.39 -4.43
CA ARG A 189 -16.02 -1.81 -3.08
C ARG A 189 -17.43 -1.41 -2.66
N ALA A 190 -18.30 -1.11 -3.61
CA ALA A 190 -19.73 -0.86 -3.36
C ALA A 190 -20.51 -2.13 -3.00
N THR A 191 -19.88 -3.31 -3.03
CA THR A 191 -20.46 -4.60 -2.63
C THR A 191 -19.91 -5.08 -1.28
N SER A 192 -20.17 -6.36 -0.93
CA SER A 192 -19.60 -7.01 0.26
C SER A 192 -18.17 -7.56 0.07
N THR A 193 -17.61 -7.42 -1.15
CA THR A 193 -16.28 -7.93 -1.47
C THR A 193 -15.18 -7.02 -0.94
N GLU A 194 -14.27 -7.60 -0.16
CA GLU A 194 -13.07 -6.92 0.33
C GLU A 194 -11.94 -7.01 -0.70
N ILE A 195 -11.13 -5.94 -0.81
CA ILE A 195 -9.93 -5.92 -1.64
C ILE A 195 -8.72 -5.63 -0.75
N MET A 196 -7.78 -6.57 -0.70
CA MET A 196 -6.52 -6.42 0.03
C MET A 196 -5.35 -6.35 -0.96
N SER A 197 -4.69 -5.20 -0.97
CA SER A 197 -3.68 -4.84 -1.97
C SER A 197 -2.27 -4.77 -1.38
N ALA A 198 -1.27 -4.87 -2.25
CA ALA A 198 0.14 -4.92 -1.87
C ALA A 198 0.41 -5.99 -0.80
N VAL A 199 -0.13 -7.19 -1.04
CA VAL A 199 0.13 -8.38 -0.22
C VAL A 199 1.10 -9.33 -0.90
N GLU A 200 1.59 -10.31 -0.16
CA GLU A 200 2.45 -11.35 -0.69
C GLU A 200 1.82 -12.70 -0.35
N ILE A 201 1.53 -13.49 -1.38
CA ILE A 201 1.01 -14.85 -1.23
C ILE A 201 2.21 -15.77 -1.30
N THR A 202 2.50 -16.44 -0.19
CA THR A 202 3.71 -17.25 -0.04
C THR A 202 3.45 -18.75 -0.18
N ALA A 203 2.21 -19.18 0.02
CA ALA A 203 1.78 -20.56 -0.13
C ALA A 203 0.31 -20.60 -0.57
N LEU A 204 -0.09 -21.75 -1.11
CA LEU A 204 -1.47 -22.05 -1.46
C LEU A 204 -1.67 -23.55 -1.33
N ASP A 205 -2.62 -23.97 -0.51
CA ASP A 205 -3.07 -25.36 -0.42
C ASP A 205 -4.53 -25.47 -0.83
N LEU A 206 -4.76 -26.02 -2.02
CA LEU A 206 -6.09 -26.21 -2.59
C LEU A 206 -6.86 -27.37 -1.96
N LYS A 207 -6.18 -28.31 -1.28
CA LYS A 207 -6.84 -29.42 -0.58
C LYS A 207 -7.45 -28.95 0.72
N THR A 208 -6.66 -28.22 1.52
CA THR A 208 -7.11 -27.66 2.80
C THR A 208 -7.80 -26.30 2.66
N LYS A 209 -7.73 -25.68 1.46
CA LYS A 209 -8.27 -24.36 1.13
C LYS A 209 -7.67 -23.23 1.98
N VAL A 210 -6.36 -23.30 2.19
CA VAL A 210 -5.57 -22.31 2.96
C VAL A 210 -4.62 -21.54 2.04
N ILE A 211 -4.47 -20.23 2.29
CA ILE A 211 -3.62 -19.28 1.55
C ILE A 211 -2.71 -18.58 2.55
#